data_AF-A0A330H5Y8-F1
#
_entry.id   AF-A0A330H5Y8-F1
#
_cell.length_a   1.000
_cell.length_b   1.000
_cell.length_c   1.000
_cell.angle_alpha   90.00
_cell.angle_beta   90.00
_cell.angle_gamma   90.00
#
_symmetry.space_group_name_H-M   'P 1'
#
loop_
_entity.id
_entity.type
_entity.pdbx_description
1 polymer ?
#
loop_
_entity_poly.entity_id
_entity_poly.type
_entity_poly.pdbx_seq_one_letter_code
_entity_poly.pdbx_strand_id
1 'polypeptide(L)'
;MDSGLTTTDGTKIFLFKQGDVVVGRIGADAATAANGLAAFAVAIDSSGFVSVAQYASLHHGSADNPDTSEAVSIANAALQAVVTVTDGDGDTATNSVNIGSQVKFLDDGPTITVDDIGNGTYTAGGSSTWSEAPGADGFTSLNITLNGYTIDNKTPVIVNNGSLGTDTTTDANGNYVFNGTINDDFNNDGTSDAVSFKLTFNPTNNTYKIDVTSQPSTIINFDTSQGSLAPGGPSPVQQLNFSSGPAAGQSVVFFGAVATAPANLNDGANTPPNDILDLVKLGQPDLSKSDIDALLKPTNQIPTLINGSTQMNVSTSGIGVNNNNLDGSGAGIQSTDESFVVNPSQLVDKVKVFIDNSVGGYNPGTEDLEYRIYYSDGTVSANTKVQAADLTDVTSGVARGGKSFEISDVLGGPQIDAVQLTMANGTIKIPVIQFSIRQAFLPQQLAMNLTATLTDGDNDTKQDPFSITLA
;
A
#
# COMPACT_ATOMS: atom_id res chain seq x y z
N MET A 1 44.47 23.73 -31.57
CA MET A 1 45.13 24.00 -30.27
C MET A 1 44.30 23.34 -29.18
N ASP A 2 44.88 22.68 -28.18
CA ASP A 2 44.07 22.16 -27.06
C ASP A 2 43.50 23.34 -26.26
N SER A 3 42.18 23.36 -26.03
CA SER A 3 41.55 24.44 -25.28
C SER A 3 41.76 24.31 -23.77
N GLY A 4 42.14 23.13 -23.27
CA GLY A 4 42.16 22.81 -21.85
C GLY A 4 40.77 22.53 -21.24
N LEU A 5 39.71 22.57 -22.06
CA LEU A 5 38.34 22.24 -21.66
C LEU A 5 37.90 20.89 -22.24
N THR A 6 36.94 20.27 -21.56
CA THR A 6 36.22 19.07 -22.00
C THR A 6 34.72 19.30 -21.97
N THR A 7 33.96 18.56 -22.76
CA THR A 7 32.51 18.41 -22.58
C THR A 7 32.20 17.65 -21.29
N THR A 8 30.96 17.70 -20.80
CA THR A 8 30.50 16.99 -19.59
C THR A 8 30.91 15.52 -19.57
N ASP A 9 30.86 14.83 -20.71
CA ASP A 9 31.26 13.43 -20.85
C ASP A 9 32.79 13.18 -20.84
N GLY A 10 33.59 14.23 -20.65
CA GLY A 10 35.06 14.18 -20.61
C GLY A 10 35.76 14.28 -21.98
N THR A 11 35.03 14.46 -23.09
CA THR A 11 35.65 14.58 -24.42
C THR A 11 36.36 15.93 -24.58
N LYS A 12 37.60 15.92 -25.10
CA LYS A 12 38.41 17.13 -25.26
C LYS A 12 37.84 18.10 -26.30
N ILE A 13 38.14 19.39 -26.10
CA ILE A 13 37.78 20.47 -27.02
C ILE A 13 39.05 21.13 -27.56
N PHE A 14 39.16 21.23 -28.88
CA PHE A 14 40.28 21.87 -29.56
C PHE A 14 39.83 23.13 -30.31
N LEU A 15 40.64 24.19 -30.25
CA LEU A 15 40.39 25.47 -30.91
C LEU A 15 40.88 25.46 -32.37
N PHE A 16 40.03 25.94 -33.27
CA PHE A 16 40.30 26.15 -34.69
C PHE A 16 39.88 27.57 -35.09
N LYS A 17 40.76 28.29 -35.78
CA LYS A 17 40.42 29.59 -36.39
C LYS A 17 39.67 29.36 -37.71
N GLN A 18 38.48 29.93 -37.85
CA GLN A 18 37.63 29.88 -39.03
C GLN A 18 37.20 31.29 -39.40
N GLY A 19 37.94 31.93 -40.32
CA GLY A 19 37.79 33.36 -40.59
C GLY A 19 38.13 34.19 -39.34
N ASP A 20 37.19 35.03 -38.93
CA ASP A 20 37.32 35.93 -37.76
C ASP A 20 36.85 35.31 -36.44
N VAL A 21 36.41 34.04 -36.46
CA VAL A 21 35.91 33.31 -35.29
C VAL A 21 36.88 32.21 -34.91
N VAL A 22 37.04 31.96 -33.61
CA VAL A 22 37.67 30.76 -33.08
C VAL A 22 36.58 29.81 -32.59
N VAL A 23 36.52 28.62 -33.16
CA VAL A 23 35.55 27.58 -32.79
C VAL A 23 36.26 26.52 -31.96
N GLY A 24 35.75 26.26 -30.76
CA GLY A 24 36.10 25.08 -29.98
C GLY A 24 35.32 23.88 -30.50
N ARG A 25 36.00 22.85 -31.00
CA ARG A 25 35.39 21.64 -31.56
C ARG A 25 35.74 20.40 -30.75
N ILE A 26 34.76 19.52 -30.60
CA ILE A 26 34.81 18.31 -29.76
C ILE A 26 35.53 17.20 -30.52
N GLY A 27 36.48 16.51 -29.88
CA GLY A 27 37.13 15.33 -30.42
C GLY A 27 38.18 14.76 -29.48
N ALA A 28 38.51 13.48 -29.63
CA ALA A 28 39.51 12.81 -28.80
C ALA A 28 40.93 13.43 -28.97
N ASP A 29 41.19 13.98 -30.17
CA ASP A 29 42.40 14.69 -30.52
C ASP A 29 42.13 15.82 -31.52
N ALA A 30 43.14 16.62 -31.85
CA ALA A 30 42.99 17.72 -32.79
C ALA A 30 42.61 17.29 -34.22
N ALA A 31 42.94 16.06 -34.64
CA ALA A 31 42.64 15.60 -35.99
C ALA A 31 41.16 15.25 -36.14
N THR A 32 40.62 14.53 -35.15
CA THR A 32 39.20 14.18 -35.05
C THR A 32 38.33 15.42 -34.81
N ALA A 33 38.78 16.33 -33.93
CA ALA A 33 38.07 17.56 -33.61
C ALA A 33 37.90 18.52 -34.81
N ALA A 34 38.78 18.45 -35.83
CA ALA A 34 38.70 19.33 -36.99
C ALA A 34 37.33 19.26 -37.72
N ASN A 35 36.70 18.08 -37.69
CA ASN A 35 35.36 17.84 -38.25
C ASN A 35 34.30 17.57 -37.15
N GLY A 36 34.67 17.75 -35.89
CA GLY A 36 33.77 17.56 -34.76
C GLY A 36 32.72 18.66 -34.62
N LEU A 37 31.70 18.38 -33.81
CA LEU A 37 30.69 19.37 -33.43
C LEU A 37 31.34 20.55 -32.69
N ALA A 38 30.76 21.75 -32.84
CA ALA A 38 31.20 22.91 -32.10
C ALA A 38 30.68 22.83 -30.65
N ALA A 39 31.57 23.02 -29.67
CA ALA A 39 31.20 23.20 -28.26
C ALA A 39 30.96 24.67 -27.93
N PHE A 40 31.76 25.57 -28.49
CA PHE A 40 31.59 27.02 -28.36
C PHE A 40 32.27 27.76 -29.51
N ALA A 41 31.95 29.04 -29.67
CA ALA A 41 32.61 29.96 -30.58
C ALA A 41 32.95 31.27 -29.87
N VAL A 42 34.13 31.82 -30.18
CA VAL A 42 34.61 33.11 -29.66
C VAL A 42 34.96 34.02 -30.84
N ALA A 43 34.44 35.23 -30.81
CA ALA A 43 34.77 36.29 -31.77
C ALA A 43 35.24 37.53 -31.00
N ILE A 44 36.13 38.31 -31.61
CA ILE A 44 36.53 39.62 -31.10
C ILE A 44 36.39 40.64 -32.22
N ASP A 45 35.75 41.78 -31.93
CA ASP A 45 35.61 42.86 -32.90
C ASP A 45 36.80 43.85 -32.85
N SER A 46 36.81 44.80 -33.78
CA SER A 46 37.88 45.80 -33.87
C SER A 46 37.96 46.76 -32.68
N SER A 47 36.89 46.86 -31.88
CA SER A 47 36.87 47.61 -30.61
C SER A 47 37.38 46.79 -29.42
N GLY A 48 37.65 45.49 -29.63
CA GLY A 48 38.09 44.58 -28.58
C GLY A 48 36.95 43.96 -27.78
N PHE A 49 35.68 44.09 -28.21
CA PHE A 49 34.59 43.38 -27.55
C PHE A 49 34.62 41.91 -27.94
N VAL A 50 34.62 41.05 -26.93
CA VAL A 50 34.59 39.60 -27.09
C VAL A 50 33.15 39.11 -27.00
N SER A 51 32.73 38.34 -27.99
CA SER A 51 31.43 37.64 -28.02
C SER A 51 31.65 36.14 -27.92
N VAL A 52 30.85 35.46 -27.11
CA VAL A 52 30.91 34.01 -26.90
C VAL A 52 29.54 33.42 -27.17
N ALA A 53 29.51 32.29 -27.88
CA ALA A 53 28.34 31.43 -28.00
C ALA A 53 28.73 30.02 -27.55
N GLN A 54 27.95 29.44 -26.64
CA GLN A 54 28.12 28.05 -26.18
C GLN A 54 27.04 27.18 -26.82
N TYR A 55 27.44 25.98 -27.24
CA TYR A 55 26.61 25.01 -27.96
C TYR A 55 26.61 23.62 -27.32
N ALA A 56 27.58 23.30 -26.48
CA ALA A 56 27.65 22.06 -25.72
C ALA A 56 27.90 22.37 -24.24
N SER A 57 27.40 21.50 -23.35
CA SER A 57 27.76 21.53 -21.94
C SER A 57 29.25 21.24 -21.77
N LEU A 58 29.84 21.90 -20.77
CA LEU A 58 31.25 21.73 -20.43
C LEU A 58 31.32 20.97 -19.11
N HIS A 59 32.43 20.28 -18.88
CA HIS A 59 32.65 19.64 -17.60
C HIS A 59 33.19 20.66 -16.59
N HIS A 60 32.52 20.74 -15.44
CA HIS A 60 32.96 21.52 -14.29
C HIS A 60 33.44 20.59 -13.18
N GLY A 61 34.34 21.13 -12.34
CA GLY A 61 35.28 20.32 -11.56
C GLY A 61 34.78 19.89 -10.18
N SER A 62 33.63 20.39 -9.74
CA SER A 62 33.11 20.19 -8.39
C SER A 62 31.67 19.72 -8.46
N ALA A 63 31.41 18.48 -8.03
CA ALA A 63 30.06 18.00 -7.76
C ALA A 63 29.54 18.55 -6.41
N ASP A 64 29.71 19.85 -6.16
CA ASP A 64 29.46 20.46 -4.87
C ASP A 64 27.97 20.82 -4.71
N ASN A 65 27.37 20.47 -3.57
CA ASN A 65 26.03 20.91 -3.20
C ASN A 65 26.10 21.97 -2.09
N PRO A 66 25.55 23.19 -2.30
CA PRO A 66 24.83 23.65 -3.49
C PRO A 66 25.78 24.04 -4.64
N ASP A 67 25.28 23.94 -5.88
CA ASP A 67 25.91 24.53 -7.08
C ASP A 67 26.47 25.93 -6.76
N THR A 68 27.75 26.12 -7.06
CA THR A 68 28.48 27.36 -6.76
C THR A 68 28.70 28.25 -7.99
N SER A 69 28.10 27.90 -9.12
CA SER A 69 28.29 28.51 -10.43
C SER A 69 29.78 28.67 -10.75
N GLU A 70 30.55 27.61 -10.55
CA GLU A 70 31.99 27.66 -10.73
C GLU A 70 32.35 27.97 -12.19
N ALA A 71 33.56 28.51 -12.37
CA ALA A 71 34.04 28.93 -13.67
C ALA A 71 35.11 27.99 -14.20
N VAL A 72 34.90 27.46 -15.39
CA VAL A 72 35.98 26.92 -16.24
C VAL A 72 36.37 27.95 -17.29
N SER A 73 37.63 27.94 -17.73
CA SER A 73 38.14 28.91 -18.70
C SER A 73 39.03 28.25 -19.73
N ILE A 74 39.07 28.82 -20.94
CA ILE A 74 40.01 28.39 -21.96
C ILE A 74 41.44 28.56 -21.42
N ALA A 75 42.32 27.57 -21.65
CA ALA A 75 43.73 27.64 -21.29
C ALA A 75 44.32 28.97 -21.81
N ASN A 76 44.93 29.77 -20.92
CA ASN A 76 45.20 31.17 -21.22
C ASN A 76 46.00 31.39 -22.51
N ALA A 77 47.00 30.56 -22.76
CA ALA A 77 47.85 30.62 -23.95
C ALA A 77 47.21 30.04 -25.23
N ALA A 78 46.08 29.33 -25.11
CA ALA A 78 45.41 28.71 -26.24
C ALA A 78 44.63 29.71 -27.11
N LEU A 79 44.22 30.84 -26.54
CA LEU A 79 43.47 31.90 -27.24
C LEU A 79 44.16 33.26 -27.08
N GLN A 80 44.49 33.90 -28.20
CA GLN A 80 45.20 35.17 -28.26
C GLN A 80 44.41 36.21 -29.04
N ALA A 81 44.28 37.42 -28.49
CA ALA A 81 43.86 38.60 -29.24
C ALA A 81 45.10 39.21 -29.93
N VAL A 82 44.99 39.46 -31.23
CA VAL A 82 46.07 40.03 -32.05
C VAL A 82 45.56 41.30 -32.69
N VAL A 83 46.26 42.41 -32.44
CA VAL A 83 45.98 43.70 -33.06
C VAL A 83 47.07 43.99 -34.07
N THR A 84 46.68 44.32 -35.30
CA THR A 84 47.59 44.77 -36.35
C THR A 84 47.15 46.16 -36.80
N VAL A 85 48.08 47.11 -36.76
CA VAL A 85 47.87 48.48 -37.24
C VAL A 85 48.70 48.64 -38.51
N THR A 86 48.09 49.20 -39.55
CA THR A 86 48.74 49.54 -40.82
C THR A 86 48.74 51.05 -40.98
N ASP A 87 49.87 51.65 -41.32
CA ASP A 87 49.92 53.09 -41.60
C ASP A 87 49.58 53.42 -43.06
N GLY A 88 49.75 54.68 -43.45
CA GLY A 88 49.29 55.19 -44.74
C GLY A 88 50.09 54.72 -45.95
N ASP A 89 51.31 54.21 -45.78
CA ASP A 89 52.14 53.69 -46.88
C ASP A 89 52.19 52.16 -46.91
N GLY A 90 51.59 51.50 -45.92
CA GLY A 90 51.35 50.06 -45.89
C GLY A 90 52.19 49.30 -44.88
N ASP A 91 53.01 49.99 -44.08
CA ASP A 91 53.78 49.37 -43.01
C ASP A 91 52.86 48.88 -41.89
N THR A 92 53.12 47.67 -41.37
CA THR A 92 52.30 47.05 -40.33
C THR A 92 53.06 46.84 -39.01
N ALA A 93 52.40 47.11 -37.89
CA ALA A 93 52.86 46.72 -36.55
C ALA A 93 51.82 45.80 -35.88
N THR A 94 52.27 44.70 -35.29
CA THR A 94 51.41 43.72 -34.62
C THR A 94 51.78 43.58 -33.15
N ASN A 95 50.76 43.45 -32.29
CA ASN A 95 50.91 43.07 -30.89
C ASN A 95 49.85 42.02 -30.50
N SER A 96 50.14 41.19 -29.51
CA SER A 96 49.25 40.11 -29.07
C SER A 96 49.17 39.98 -27.56
N VAL A 97 48.00 39.56 -27.06
CA VAL A 97 47.79 39.25 -25.64
C VAL A 97 47.00 37.95 -25.49
N ASN A 98 47.39 37.12 -24.52
CA ASN A 98 46.65 35.92 -24.13
C ASN A 98 45.34 36.33 -23.45
N ILE A 99 44.22 35.80 -23.93
CA ILE A 99 42.88 36.12 -23.42
C ILE A 99 42.10 34.87 -22.98
N GLY A 100 42.67 33.67 -23.09
CA GLY A 100 41.94 32.42 -22.80
C GLY A 100 41.31 32.42 -21.41
N SER A 101 42.05 32.86 -20.38
CA SER A 101 41.52 32.88 -18.99
C SER A 101 40.46 33.94 -18.73
N GLN A 102 40.25 34.87 -19.68
CA GLN A 102 39.19 35.87 -19.62
C GLN A 102 37.87 35.34 -20.21
N VAL A 103 37.92 34.30 -21.04
CA VAL A 103 36.73 33.61 -21.53
C VAL A 103 36.37 32.50 -20.55
N LYS A 104 35.39 32.80 -19.69
CA LYS A 104 34.90 31.90 -18.65
C LYS A 104 33.52 31.38 -19.01
N PHE A 105 33.29 30.10 -18.74
CA PHE A 105 31.99 29.46 -18.79
C PHE A 105 31.62 29.14 -17.35
N LEU A 106 30.45 29.62 -16.93
CA LEU A 106 29.91 29.36 -15.60
C LEU A 106 29.04 28.14 -15.66
N ASP A 107 29.04 27.38 -14.58
CA ASP A 107 28.12 26.28 -14.41
C ASP A 107 26.68 26.77 -14.16
N ASP A 108 25.72 25.98 -14.61
CA ASP A 108 24.30 26.13 -14.34
C ASP A 108 23.75 24.87 -13.70
N GLY A 109 23.96 24.72 -12.39
CA GLY A 109 23.56 23.53 -11.67
C GLY A 109 22.04 23.40 -11.48
N PRO A 110 21.61 22.31 -10.84
CA PRO A 110 20.24 21.88 -10.91
C PRO A 110 19.37 22.72 -9.98
N THR A 111 18.11 22.92 -10.38
CA THR A 111 17.07 23.49 -9.51
C THR A 111 15.94 22.51 -9.34
N ILE A 112 15.41 22.42 -8.12
CA ILE A 112 14.23 21.64 -7.80
C ILE A 112 13.40 22.38 -6.75
N THR A 113 12.08 22.29 -6.88
CA THR A 113 11.12 22.78 -5.89
C THR A 113 9.94 21.83 -5.86
N VAL A 114 9.53 21.41 -4.68
CA VAL A 114 8.43 20.48 -4.42
C VAL A 114 7.54 21.11 -3.36
N ASP A 115 6.32 21.49 -3.75
CA ASP A 115 5.40 22.14 -2.82
C ASP A 115 4.75 21.13 -1.88
N ASP A 116 4.52 21.50 -0.62
CA ASP A 116 3.88 20.63 0.38
C ASP A 116 2.48 20.15 -0.05
N ILE A 117 2.13 18.93 0.35
CA ILE A 117 0.73 18.45 0.37
C ILE A 117 0.19 18.64 1.80
N GLY A 118 -0.55 19.72 2.03
CA GLY A 118 -1.11 20.00 3.36
C GLY A 118 -2.43 19.29 3.68
N ASN A 119 -3.17 18.82 2.67
CA ASN A 119 -4.54 18.30 2.82
C ASN A 119 -4.80 17.07 1.92
N GLY A 120 -4.05 15.99 2.12
CA GLY A 120 -4.38 14.70 1.51
C GLY A 120 -5.29 13.87 2.42
N THR A 121 -5.91 12.85 1.84
CA THR A 121 -6.56 11.78 2.61
C THR A 121 -5.95 10.45 2.22
N TYR A 122 -6.05 9.45 3.07
CA TYR A 122 -5.52 8.14 2.70
C TYR A 122 -6.37 7.41 1.64
N THR A 123 -7.64 7.79 1.45
CA THR A 123 -8.47 7.18 0.41
C THR A 123 -8.23 7.81 -0.97
N ALA A 124 -8.14 9.14 -1.03
CA ALA A 124 -7.97 9.88 -2.28
C ALA A 124 -6.51 10.25 -2.57
N GLY A 125 -5.62 10.07 -1.59
CA GLY A 125 -4.27 10.57 -1.66
C GLY A 125 -4.21 12.09 -1.52
N GLY A 126 -3.20 12.68 -2.14
CA GLY A 126 -3.04 14.13 -2.27
C GLY A 126 -2.16 14.47 -3.47
N SER A 127 -2.25 15.71 -3.93
CA SER A 127 -1.45 16.19 -5.05
C SER A 127 -1.01 17.62 -4.84
N SER A 128 0.17 17.96 -5.31
CA SER A 128 0.70 19.32 -5.32
C SER A 128 1.59 19.54 -6.55
N THR A 129 2.23 20.70 -6.62
CA THR A 129 3.12 21.08 -7.73
C THR A 129 4.57 20.75 -7.42
N TRP A 130 5.33 20.49 -8.46
CA TRP A 130 6.79 20.44 -8.40
C TRP A 130 7.37 21.00 -9.69
N SER A 131 8.60 21.47 -9.64
CA SER A 131 9.35 21.91 -10.80
C SER A 131 10.80 21.49 -10.68
N GLU A 132 11.39 21.14 -11.80
CA GLU A 132 12.81 20.79 -11.92
C GLU A 132 13.43 21.48 -13.14
N ALA A 133 14.70 21.84 -13.03
CA ALA A 133 15.52 22.22 -14.17
C ALA A 133 16.93 21.66 -13.94
N PRO A 134 17.32 20.60 -14.68
CA PRO A 134 18.59 19.89 -14.48
C PRO A 134 19.73 20.53 -15.29
N GLY A 135 19.74 21.85 -15.44
CA GLY A 135 20.81 22.55 -16.19
C GLY A 135 20.86 22.25 -17.71
N ALA A 136 21.89 22.79 -18.36
CA ALA A 136 22.13 22.61 -19.79
C ALA A 136 22.76 21.25 -20.16
N ASP A 137 23.34 20.55 -19.20
CA ASP A 137 23.99 19.25 -19.34
C ASP A 137 23.01 18.06 -19.15
N GLY A 138 21.85 18.32 -18.54
CA GLY A 138 20.65 17.50 -18.61
C GLY A 138 20.41 16.61 -17.39
N PHE A 139 19.26 15.95 -17.37
CA PHE A 139 18.84 15.11 -16.24
C PHE A 139 19.68 13.83 -16.10
N THR A 140 20.17 13.55 -14.89
CA THR A 140 20.77 12.27 -14.53
C THR A 140 19.84 11.44 -13.64
N SER A 141 19.36 12.00 -12.52
CA SER A 141 18.50 11.23 -11.61
C SER A 141 17.65 12.08 -10.67
N LEU A 142 16.55 11.47 -10.20
CA LEU A 142 15.73 11.97 -9.10
C LEU A 142 15.71 10.91 -7.99
N ASN A 143 16.14 11.29 -6.79
CA ASN A 143 16.02 10.47 -5.58
C ASN A 143 15.00 11.09 -4.62
N ILE A 144 14.15 10.26 -4.02
CA ILE A 144 13.27 10.67 -2.92
C ILE A 144 13.69 9.93 -1.65
N THR A 145 13.88 10.68 -0.57
CA THR A 145 14.20 10.14 0.75
C THR A 145 13.11 10.54 1.76
N LEU A 146 12.56 9.56 2.47
CA LEU A 146 11.71 9.76 3.65
C LEU A 146 12.62 10.00 4.87
N ASN A 147 12.62 11.21 5.41
CA ASN A 147 13.47 11.59 6.55
C ASN A 147 12.83 11.20 7.89
N GLY A 148 11.51 11.25 7.96
CA GLY A 148 10.76 10.96 9.17
C GLY A 148 9.26 11.16 9.00
N TYR A 149 8.50 10.73 9.99
CA TYR A 149 7.05 10.90 10.01
C TYR A 149 6.51 11.01 11.44
N THR A 150 5.29 11.53 11.57
CA THR A 150 4.51 11.58 12.81
C THR A 150 3.10 11.05 12.55
N ILE A 151 2.56 10.35 13.54
CA ILE A 151 1.17 9.88 13.56
C ILE A 151 0.51 10.52 14.80
N ASP A 152 -0.63 11.20 14.64
CA ASP A 152 -1.40 11.84 15.73
C ASP A 152 -0.65 12.86 16.61
N ASN A 153 0.31 13.58 16.03
CA ASN A 153 1.20 14.46 16.79
C ASN A 153 1.97 13.74 17.94
N LYS A 154 2.14 12.42 17.84
CA LYS A 154 3.06 11.65 18.69
C LYS A 154 4.51 12.04 18.38
N THR A 155 5.44 11.50 19.17
CA THR A 155 6.88 11.73 18.98
C THR A 155 7.29 11.44 17.52
N PRO A 156 7.97 12.37 16.85
CA PRO A 156 8.48 12.14 15.49
C PRO A 156 9.38 10.91 15.42
N VAL A 157 9.10 10.05 14.44
CA VAL A 157 9.94 8.93 14.08
C VAL A 157 10.96 9.41 13.05
N ILE A 158 12.24 9.23 13.35
CA ILE A 158 13.34 9.49 12.41
C ILE A 158 13.59 8.21 11.62
N VAL A 159 13.57 8.31 10.30
CA VAL A 159 13.84 7.18 9.41
C VAL A 159 15.31 7.23 8.99
N ASN A 160 16.08 6.26 9.47
CA ASN A 160 17.45 6.07 9.00
C ASN A 160 17.44 5.24 7.71
N ASN A 161 18.16 5.67 6.67
CA ASN A 161 18.19 5.05 5.34
C ASN A 161 16.82 5.03 4.62
N GLY A 162 16.04 6.11 4.72
CA GLY A 162 14.70 6.20 4.13
C GLY A 162 14.64 6.44 2.62
N SER A 163 15.67 6.11 1.85
CA SER A 163 15.64 6.26 0.39
C SER A 163 14.53 5.37 -0.19
N LEU A 164 13.58 5.98 -0.91
CA LEU A 164 12.49 5.29 -1.59
C LEU A 164 12.89 4.79 -2.98
N GLY A 165 14.07 5.18 -3.46
CA GLY A 165 14.60 4.83 -4.77
C GLY A 165 15.23 6.02 -5.49
N THR A 166 15.97 5.71 -6.54
CA THR A 166 16.55 6.69 -7.47
C THR A 166 16.11 6.31 -8.87
N ASP A 167 15.34 7.18 -9.51
CA ASP A 167 14.91 7.00 -10.89
C ASP A 167 15.81 7.82 -11.83
N THR A 168 16.30 7.17 -12.88
CA THR A 168 17.09 7.81 -13.96
C THR A 168 16.28 7.98 -15.25
N THR A 169 15.09 7.39 -15.30
CA THR A 169 14.17 7.43 -16.45
C THR A 169 12.73 7.42 -15.96
N THR A 170 11.82 7.89 -16.79
CA THR A 170 10.38 7.86 -16.51
C THR A 170 9.74 6.54 -16.92
N ASP A 171 8.59 6.23 -16.31
CA ASP A 171 7.73 5.11 -16.69
C ASP A 171 7.09 5.30 -18.08
N ALA A 172 6.31 4.31 -18.54
CA ALA A 172 5.65 4.36 -19.84
C ALA A 172 4.66 5.53 -20.01
N ASN A 173 4.26 6.18 -18.91
CA ASN A 173 3.37 7.33 -18.89
C ASN A 173 4.13 8.65 -18.67
N GLY A 174 5.47 8.61 -18.65
CA GLY A 174 6.31 9.78 -18.46
C GLY A 174 6.44 10.26 -17.01
N ASN A 175 6.27 9.39 -16.01
CA ASN A 175 6.39 9.76 -14.58
C ASN A 175 7.59 9.08 -13.90
N TYR A 176 8.15 9.74 -12.88
CA TYR A 176 9.01 9.10 -11.88
C TYR A 176 8.17 8.53 -10.74
N VAL A 177 8.46 7.32 -10.29
CA VAL A 177 7.58 6.55 -9.39
C VAL A 177 8.37 5.94 -8.23
N PHE A 178 8.00 6.33 -7.02
CA PHE A 178 8.64 5.85 -5.80
C PHE A 178 7.61 5.15 -4.92
N ASN A 179 7.91 3.94 -4.45
CA ASN A 179 7.03 3.21 -3.54
C ASN A 179 7.64 3.19 -2.14
N GLY A 180 6.82 3.43 -1.13
CA GLY A 180 7.22 3.40 0.28
C GLY A 180 6.27 2.56 1.11
N THR A 181 6.70 2.18 2.30
CA THR A 181 5.84 1.53 3.31
C THR A 181 6.25 2.00 4.70
N ILE A 182 5.28 2.41 5.50
CA ILE A 182 5.45 2.75 6.91
C ILE A 182 4.83 1.63 7.74
N ASN A 183 5.58 1.09 8.69
CA ASN A 183 5.11 0.08 9.63
C ASN A 183 4.98 0.72 11.01
N ASP A 184 3.76 1.06 11.44
CA ASP A 184 3.51 1.72 12.71
C ASP A 184 2.06 1.51 13.17
N ASP A 185 1.73 1.93 14.39
CA ASP A 185 0.37 1.85 14.94
C ASP A 185 -0.46 3.08 14.48
N PHE A 186 -1.09 2.95 13.32
CA PHE A 186 -1.89 4.00 12.69
C PHE A 186 -3.25 4.24 13.35
N ASN A 187 -3.70 3.31 14.18
CA ASN A 187 -5.07 3.26 14.68
C ASN A 187 -5.14 3.24 16.23
N ASN A 188 -3.98 3.20 16.89
CA ASN A 188 -3.77 3.15 18.34
C ASN A 188 -4.34 1.89 19.03
N ASP A 189 -4.36 0.76 18.35
CA ASP A 189 -4.76 -0.55 18.90
C ASP A 189 -3.60 -1.33 19.54
N GLY A 190 -2.38 -0.79 19.48
CA GLY A 190 -1.16 -1.39 20.02
C GLY A 190 -0.51 -2.42 19.10
N THR A 191 -0.99 -2.57 17.87
CA THR A 191 -0.39 -3.39 16.82
C THR A 191 0.14 -2.52 15.68
N SER A 192 1.23 -2.97 15.05
CA SER A 192 1.83 -2.24 13.93
C SER A 192 1.17 -2.68 12.62
N ASP A 193 0.69 -1.70 11.86
CA ASP A 193 0.13 -1.85 10.53
C ASP A 193 1.14 -1.44 9.45
N ALA A 194 1.10 -2.12 8.30
CA ALA A 194 1.88 -1.76 7.13
C ALA A 194 1.05 -0.90 6.15
N VAL A 195 1.40 0.38 6.04
CA VAL A 195 0.77 1.35 5.15
C VAL A 195 1.72 1.66 4.00
N SER A 196 1.41 1.11 2.83
CA SER A 196 2.15 1.33 1.60
C SER A 196 1.60 2.52 0.83
N PHE A 197 2.48 3.29 0.21
CA PHE A 197 2.13 4.44 -0.61
C PHE A 197 3.01 4.50 -1.86
N LYS A 198 2.52 5.23 -2.85
CA LYS A 198 3.19 5.51 -4.11
C LYS A 198 3.25 7.01 -4.34
N LEU A 199 4.45 7.54 -4.53
CA LEU A 199 4.68 8.89 -5.04
C LEU A 199 4.84 8.83 -6.55
N THR A 200 4.18 9.74 -7.25
CA THR A 200 4.26 9.87 -8.71
C THR A 200 4.58 11.32 -9.06
N PHE A 201 5.76 11.57 -9.61
CA PHE A 201 6.20 12.89 -10.08
C PHE A 201 6.08 12.95 -11.59
N ASN A 202 5.32 13.92 -12.10
CA ASN A 202 5.11 14.12 -13.51
C ASN A 202 5.82 15.41 -13.96
N PRO A 203 6.94 15.30 -14.68
CA PRO A 203 7.72 16.47 -15.14
C PRO A 203 7.05 17.21 -16.31
N THR A 204 6.05 16.61 -16.99
CA THR A 204 5.38 17.26 -18.13
C THR A 204 4.32 18.27 -17.68
N ASN A 205 3.60 17.97 -16.59
CA ASN A 205 2.53 18.82 -16.07
C ASN A 205 2.93 19.55 -14.78
N ASN A 206 4.16 19.38 -14.30
CA ASN A 206 4.67 19.99 -13.07
C ASN A 206 3.83 19.67 -11.83
N THR A 207 3.32 18.44 -11.74
CA THR A 207 2.58 17.94 -10.57
C THR A 207 3.21 16.68 -10.01
N TYR A 208 3.01 16.48 -8.71
CA TYR A 208 3.25 15.20 -8.09
C TYR A 208 2.06 14.82 -7.21
N LYS A 209 1.92 13.52 -6.95
CA LYS A 209 0.88 13.00 -6.08
C LYS A 209 1.36 11.87 -5.21
N ILE A 210 0.63 11.64 -4.13
CA ILE A 210 0.72 10.45 -3.29
C ILE A 210 -0.59 9.66 -3.42
N ASP A 211 -0.47 8.36 -3.66
CA ASP A 211 -1.57 7.40 -3.54
C ASP A 211 -1.25 6.43 -2.40
N VAL A 212 -2.20 6.16 -1.49
CA VAL A 212 -2.03 5.09 -0.48
C VAL A 212 -2.52 3.79 -1.09
N THR A 213 -1.63 2.81 -1.18
CA THR A 213 -1.85 1.55 -1.91
C THR A 213 -2.23 0.38 -1.00
N SER A 214 -1.96 0.47 0.30
CA SER A 214 -2.57 -0.39 1.31
C SER A 214 -3.09 0.45 2.47
N GLN A 215 -4.39 0.36 2.72
CA GLN A 215 -5.00 1.00 3.87
C GLN A 215 -4.83 0.08 5.09
N PRO A 216 -4.43 0.58 6.26
CA PRO A 216 -4.48 -0.19 7.49
C PRO A 216 -5.94 -0.51 7.83
N SER A 217 -6.16 -1.60 8.55
CA SER A 217 -7.49 -2.02 8.99
C SER A 217 -7.41 -2.41 10.45
N THR A 218 -8.25 -1.84 11.31
CA THR A 218 -8.40 -2.36 12.66
C THR A 218 -9.16 -3.68 12.60
N ILE A 219 -8.59 -4.74 13.17
CA ILE A 219 -9.31 -5.99 13.37
C ILE A 219 -9.88 -5.98 14.78
N ILE A 220 -11.19 -5.80 14.88
CA ILE A 220 -11.93 -5.97 16.13
C ILE A 220 -12.23 -7.46 16.32
N ASN A 221 -11.78 -8.02 17.44
CA ASN A 221 -12.14 -9.37 17.85
C ASN A 221 -13.13 -9.35 19.01
N PHE A 222 -14.16 -10.18 18.93
CA PHE A 222 -15.05 -10.51 20.05
C PHE A 222 -15.41 -12.00 19.98
N ASP A 223 -15.79 -12.60 21.10
CA ASP A 223 -16.08 -14.02 21.15
C ASP A 223 -17.24 -14.38 22.06
N THR A 224 -17.82 -15.57 21.85
CA THR A 224 -19.03 -16.02 22.54
C THR A 224 -18.89 -16.14 24.07
N SER A 225 -17.68 -16.13 24.64
CA SER A 225 -17.50 -16.12 26.10
C SER A 225 -17.80 -14.77 26.74
N GLN A 226 -17.82 -13.69 25.94
CA GLN A 226 -18.06 -12.31 26.40
C GLN A 226 -19.54 -11.93 26.42
N GLY A 227 -20.40 -12.72 25.76
CA GLY A 227 -21.82 -12.46 25.65
C GLY A 227 -22.65 -13.11 26.77
N SER A 228 -23.92 -12.74 26.86
CA SER A 228 -24.90 -13.31 27.79
C SER A 228 -26.18 -13.71 27.07
N LEU A 229 -26.73 -14.88 27.40
CA LEU A 229 -27.95 -15.37 26.75
C LEU A 229 -29.15 -14.47 27.02
N ALA A 230 -29.92 -14.22 25.97
CA ALA A 230 -31.22 -13.57 26.07
C ALA A 230 -32.20 -14.44 26.88
N PRO A 231 -33.15 -13.84 27.62
CA PRO A 231 -34.21 -14.59 28.29
C PRO A 231 -35.04 -15.39 27.27
N GLY A 232 -35.50 -16.60 27.64
CA GLY A 232 -36.30 -17.39 26.70
C GLY A 232 -36.40 -18.90 26.95
N GLY A 233 -35.69 -19.44 27.96
CA GLY A 233 -35.70 -20.86 28.28
C GLY A 233 -35.06 -21.74 27.18
N PRO A 234 -35.14 -23.07 27.32
CA PRO A 234 -34.66 -23.98 26.29
C PRO A 234 -35.50 -23.82 25.01
N SER A 235 -34.85 -23.48 23.90
CA SER A 235 -35.44 -23.33 22.57
C SER A 235 -34.41 -23.82 21.54
N PRO A 236 -34.85 -24.27 20.35
CA PRO A 236 -33.95 -24.57 19.23
C PRO A 236 -33.20 -23.32 18.72
N VAL A 237 -33.57 -22.12 19.18
CA VAL A 237 -32.93 -20.85 18.87
C VAL A 237 -32.44 -20.21 20.17
N GLN A 238 -31.20 -19.75 20.21
CA GLN A 238 -30.65 -18.92 21.28
C GLN A 238 -30.12 -17.60 20.71
N GLN A 239 -30.11 -16.56 21.53
CA GLN A 239 -29.47 -15.30 21.18
C GLN A 239 -28.53 -14.92 22.30
N LEU A 240 -27.30 -14.60 21.93
CA LEU A 240 -26.25 -14.13 22.82
C LEU A 240 -26.07 -12.62 22.61
N ASN A 241 -26.25 -11.83 23.67
CA ASN A 241 -26.15 -10.37 23.62
C ASN A 241 -24.85 -9.88 24.25
N PHE A 242 -24.25 -8.84 23.66
CA PHE A 242 -23.01 -8.24 24.12
C PHE A 242 -23.29 -6.86 24.72
N SER A 243 -23.15 -6.73 26.04
CA SER A 243 -23.42 -5.46 26.75
C SER A 243 -22.17 -4.60 26.97
N SER A 244 -20.99 -5.11 26.65
CA SER A 244 -19.70 -4.46 26.90
C SER A 244 -18.64 -4.96 25.92
N GLY A 245 -17.49 -4.28 25.88
CA GLY A 245 -16.40 -4.61 24.97
C GLY A 245 -16.66 -4.10 23.54
N PRO A 246 -15.86 -4.54 22.56
CA PRO A 246 -15.89 -3.95 21.22
C PRO A 246 -17.14 -4.34 20.41
N ALA A 247 -17.87 -5.37 20.84
CA ALA A 247 -19.17 -5.76 20.28
C ALA A 247 -20.37 -5.25 21.11
N ALA A 248 -20.18 -4.26 21.99
CA ALA A 248 -21.29 -3.74 22.80
C ALA A 248 -22.47 -3.26 21.92
N GLY A 249 -23.67 -3.73 22.23
CA GLY A 249 -24.88 -3.48 21.45
C GLY A 249 -25.16 -4.50 20.34
N GLN A 250 -24.21 -5.41 20.06
CA GLN A 250 -24.39 -6.49 19.09
C GLN A 250 -25.00 -7.74 19.73
N SER A 251 -25.44 -8.65 18.87
CA SER A 251 -25.92 -9.98 19.26
C SER A 251 -25.47 -11.05 18.27
N VAL A 252 -25.51 -12.31 18.68
CA VAL A 252 -25.31 -13.45 17.80
C VAL A 252 -26.47 -14.41 18.01
N VAL A 253 -27.17 -14.75 16.93
CA VAL A 253 -28.27 -15.71 16.94
C VAL A 253 -27.72 -17.09 16.57
N PHE A 254 -28.04 -18.08 17.40
CA PHE A 254 -27.71 -19.48 17.18
C PHE A 254 -29.00 -20.25 16.97
N PHE A 255 -29.05 -21.13 15.98
CA PHE A 255 -30.17 -22.06 15.85
C PHE A 255 -29.72 -23.43 15.36
N GLY A 256 -30.32 -24.48 15.95
CA GLY A 256 -30.11 -25.85 15.51
C GLY A 256 -30.73 -26.06 14.13
N ALA A 257 -29.90 -26.29 13.13
CA ALA A 257 -30.32 -26.54 11.76
C ALA A 257 -30.44 -28.05 11.52
N VAL A 258 -31.42 -28.45 10.71
CA VAL A 258 -31.41 -29.81 10.12
C VAL A 258 -30.19 -29.89 9.20
N ALA A 259 -29.28 -30.82 9.46
CA ALA A 259 -27.98 -30.87 8.77
C ALA A 259 -28.10 -31.00 7.23
N THR A 260 -29.17 -31.61 6.74
CA THR A 260 -29.47 -31.75 5.31
C THR A 260 -30.43 -30.70 4.76
N ALA A 261 -30.74 -29.65 5.53
CA ALA A 261 -31.61 -28.56 5.07
C ALA A 261 -31.04 -27.92 3.78
N PRO A 262 -31.90 -27.55 2.83
CA PRO A 262 -31.50 -26.71 1.72
C PRO A 262 -30.89 -25.41 2.26
N ALA A 263 -29.77 -24.95 1.67
CA ALA A 263 -29.13 -23.72 2.12
C ALA A 263 -29.40 -22.50 1.24
N ASN A 264 -29.68 -22.70 -0.05
CA ASN A 264 -30.14 -21.66 -0.96
C ASN A 264 -30.85 -22.33 -2.14
N LEU A 265 -32.15 -22.04 -2.33
CA LEU A 265 -32.97 -22.55 -3.44
C LEU A 265 -33.15 -21.56 -4.61
N ASN A 266 -32.53 -20.37 -4.56
CA ASN A 266 -32.58 -19.33 -5.61
C ASN A 266 -34.01 -18.99 -6.08
N ASP A 267 -35.01 -19.04 -5.20
CA ASP A 267 -36.44 -18.89 -5.53
C ASP A 267 -37.10 -17.62 -4.98
N GLY A 268 -36.35 -16.76 -4.27
CA GLY A 268 -36.81 -15.47 -3.76
C GLY A 268 -37.29 -15.54 -2.30
N ALA A 269 -37.97 -14.49 -1.81
CA ALA A 269 -38.44 -14.47 -0.42
C ALA A 269 -39.63 -15.43 -0.23
N ASN A 270 -39.38 -16.61 0.35
CA ASN A 270 -40.40 -17.62 0.57
C ASN A 270 -41.19 -17.38 1.86
N THR A 271 -42.48 -17.73 1.83
CA THR A 271 -43.34 -17.71 3.03
C THR A 271 -44.18 -19.00 3.09
N PRO A 272 -43.89 -19.94 4.00
CA PRO A 272 -42.80 -19.91 4.98
C PRO A 272 -41.41 -20.08 4.32
N PRO A 273 -40.32 -19.70 5.01
CA PRO A 273 -38.94 -20.01 4.62
C PRO A 273 -38.75 -21.49 4.26
N ASN A 274 -37.99 -21.77 3.22
CA ASN A 274 -37.77 -23.13 2.72
C ASN A 274 -36.28 -23.53 2.59
N ASP A 275 -35.36 -22.60 2.87
CA ASP A 275 -33.93 -22.83 3.02
C ASP A 275 -33.33 -22.06 4.22
N ILE A 276 -32.07 -22.35 4.56
CA ILE A 276 -31.39 -21.69 5.68
C ILE A 276 -31.07 -20.22 5.39
N LEU A 277 -30.79 -19.84 4.13
CA LEU A 277 -30.52 -18.46 3.76
C LEU A 277 -31.72 -17.54 4.03
N ASP A 278 -32.95 -18.03 3.89
CA ASP A 278 -34.17 -17.30 4.27
C ASP A 278 -34.25 -16.99 5.78
N LEU A 279 -33.59 -17.79 6.62
CA LEU A 279 -33.53 -17.59 8.08
C LEU A 279 -32.38 -16.66 8.50
N VAL A 280 -31.27 -16.70 7.77
CA VAL A 280 -30.16 -15.74 7.96
C VAL A 280 -30.58 -14.36 7.45
N LYS A 281 -31.23 -14.33 6.27
CA LYS A 281 -31.42 -13.18 5.39
C LYS A 281 -30.15 -12.76 4.66
N LEU A 282 -30.33 -11.87 3.68
CA LEU A 282 -29.25 -11.33 2.88
C LEU A 282 -28.64 -10.11 3.58
N GLY A 283 -27.42 -10.25 4.08
CA GLY A 283 -26.71 -9.20 4.77
C GLY A 283 -27.50 -8.72 6.00
N GLN A 284 -27.60 -7.40 6.16
CA GLN A 284 -28.23 -6.80 7.33
C GLN A 284 -29.56 -6.11 6.98
N PRO A 285 -30.58 -6.13 7.87
CA PRO A 285 -30.60 -6.74 9.21
C PRO A 285 -31.06 -8.21 9.23
N ASP A 286 -30.41 -8.99 10.10
CA ASP A 286 -30.73 -10.39 10.39
C ASP A 286 -32.04 -10.59 11.17
N LEU A 287 -32.59 -11.81 11.11
CA LEU A 287 -33.70 -12.21 11.98
C LEU A 287 -33.25 -12.33 13.44
N SER A 288 -34.04 -11.75 14.34
CA SER A 288 -33.85 -11.94 15.78
C SER A 288 -34.29 -13.33 16.23
N LYS A 289 -33.90 -13.74 17.44
CA LYS A 289 -34.43 -14.98 18.05
C LYS A 289 -35.97 -15.01 18.06
N SER A 290 -36.62 -13.88 18.36
CA SER A 290 -38.08 -13.82 18.38
C SER A 290 -38.72 -14.02 17.01
N ASP A 291 -38.06 -13.57 15.94
CA ASP A 291 -38.58 -13.74 14.58
C ASP A 291 -38.51 -15.22 14.16
N ILE A 292 -37.38 -15.88 14.43
CA ILE A 292 -37.23 -17.32 14.13
C ILE A 292 -38.15 -18.17 15.03
N ASP A 293 -38.26 -17.86 16.33
CA ASP A 293 -39.22 -18.53 17.23
C ASP A 293 -40.68 -18.36 16.77
N ALA A 294 -41.03 -17.25 16.10
CA ALA A 294 -42.35 -17.03 15.55
C ALA A 294 -42.61 -17.92 14.33
N LEU A 295 -41.60 -18.19 13.50
CA LEU A 295 -41.67 -19.13 12.37
C LEU A 295 -41.78 -20.60 12.82
N LEU A 296 -41.54 -20.88 14.10
CA LEU A 296 -41.77 -22.19 14.69
C LEU A 296 -43.19 -22.36 15.24
N LYS A 297 -44.07 -21.35 15.10
CA LYS A 297 -45.43 -21.32 15.65
C LYS A 297 -46.50 -21.15 14.55
N PRO A 298 -47.52 -22.02 14.49
CA PRO A 298 -47.75 -23.19 15.35
C PRO A 298 -46.63 -24.24 15.20
N THR A 299 -46.43 -25.06 16.23
CA THR A 299 -45.25 -25.92 16.41
C THR A 299 -44.75 -26.53 15.10
N ASN A 300 -43.47 -26.31 14.78
CA ASN A 300 -42.75 -26.96 13.69
C ASN A 300 -43.23 -26.57 12.28
N GLN A 301 -43.52 -25.27 12.03
CA GLN A 301 -43.95 -24.77 10.71
C GLN A 301 -42.83 -24.78 9.64
N ILE A 302 -41.55 -24.74 10.04
CA ILE A 302 -40.38 -24.89 9.15
C ILE A 302 -39.56 -26.15 9.49
N PRO A 303 -40.19 -27.35 9.53
CA PRO A 303 -39.62 -28.55 10.14
C PRO A 303 -38.42 -29.12 9.36
N THR A 304 -38.29 -28.73 8.10
CA THR A 304 -37.20 -29.12 7.21
C THR A 304 -35.94 -28.29 7.43
N LEU A 305 -36.04 -27.18 8.15
CA LEU A 305 -34.95 -26.25 8.41
C LEU A 305 -34.49 -26.30 9.86
N ILE A 306 -35.43 -26.24 10.80
CA ILE A 306 -35.18 -26.30 12.23
C ILE A 306 -36.15 -27.32 12.83
N ASN A 307 -35.61 -28.25 13.63
CA ASN A 307 -36.46 -29.14 14.41
C ASN A 307 -36.92 -28.42 15.68
N GLY A 308 -38.21 -28.08 15.75
CA GLY A 308 -38.79 -27.34 16.88
C GLY A 308 -38.68 -28.02 18.25
N SER A 309 -38.30 -29.31 18.33
CA SER A 309 -38.12 -30.03 19.59
C SER A 309 -36.70 -29.97 20.16
N THR A 310 -35.71 -29.48 19.40
CA THR A 310 -34.33 -29.45 19.87
C THR A 310 -34.08 -28.25 20.78
N GLN A 311 -32.97 -28.29 21.52
CA GLN A 311 -32.56 -27.20 22.40
C GLN A 311 -31.16 -26.76 22.03
N MET A 312 -31.00 -25.55 21.54
CA MET A 312 -29.68 -25.00 21.27
C MET A 312 -29.03 -24.61 22.61
N ASN A 313 -27.83 -25.12 22.87
CA ASN A 313 -27.00 -24.75 24.02
C ASN A 313 -25.86 -23.85 23.55
N VAL A 314 -25.66 -22.72 24.23
CA VAL A 314 -24.57 -21.79 23.95
C VAL A 314 -23.93 -21.39 25.27
N SER A 315 -22.75 -21.93 25.54
CA SER A 315 -22.00 -21.64 26.76
C SER A 315 -20.51 -21.93 26.59
N THR A 316 -19.70 -21.49 27.54
CA THR A 316 -18.27 -21.88 27.62
C THR A 316 -18.07 -23.35 27.98
N SER A 317 -19.11 -24.06 28.41
CA SER A 317 -19.08 -25.53 28.57
C SER A 317 -19.29 -26.27 27.25
N GLY A 318 -19.58 -25.54 26.17
CA GLY A 318 -19.80 -26.04 24.83
C GLY A 318 -21.02 -25.41 24.15
N ILE A 319 -20.97 -25.38 22.82
CA ILE A 319 -22.02 -24.95 21.91
C ILE A 319 -22.48 -26.19 21.13
N GLY A 320 -23.78 -26.49 21.15
CA GLY A 320 -24.30 -27.78 20.70
C GLY A 320 -25.82 -27.87 20.65
N VAL A 321 -26.34 -28.94 20.05
CA VAL A 321 -27.79 -29.20 19.96
C VAL A 321 -28.16 -30.25 21.00
N ASN A 322 -29.18 -30.00 21.82
CA ASN A 322 -29.65 -30.80 22.96
C ASN A 322 -28.66 -30.98 24.12
N ASN A 323 -27.35 -30.91 23.86
CA ASN A 323 -26.28 -30.97 24.83
C ASN A 323 -25.21 -29.90 24.50
N ASN A 324 -24.05 -29.95 25.17
CA ASN A 324 -22.93 -29.02 24.97
C ASN A 324 -21.85 -29.59 24.02
N ASN A 325 -22.19 -30.58 23.20
CA ASN A 325 -21.33 -31.18 22.19
C ASN A 325 -21.93 -30.92 20.80
N LEU A 326 -21.13 -31.12 19.77
CA LEU A 326 -21.61 -31.24 18.40
C LEU A 326 -21.39 -32.69 17.96
N ASP A 327 -22.47 -33.43 17.84
CA ASP A 327 -22.47 -34.88 17.63
C ASP A 327 -22.83 -35.28 16.19
N GLY A 328 -22.01 -36.15 15.60
CA GLY A 328 -22.22 -36.75 14.29
C GLY A 328 -22.59 -38.22 14.36
N SER A 329 -23.39 -38.68 13.39
CA SER A 329 -23.96 -40.02 13.36
C SER A 329 -23.24 -41.00 12.41
N GLY A 330 -22.33 -40.52 11.55
CA GLY A 330 -21.50 -41.37 10.68
C GLY A 330 -20.84 -40.64 9.52
N ALA A 331 -20.23 -41.37 8.58
CA ALA A 331 -19.53 -40.71 7.47
C ALA A 331 -20.50 -39.96 6.53
N GLY A 332 -20.16 -38.69 6.23
CA GLY A 332 -20.94 -37.79 5.39
C GLY A 332 -22.20 -37.23 6.07
N ILE A 333 -22.68 -36.08 5.62
CA ILE A 333 -23.80 -35.39 6.27
C ILE A 333 -25.14 -36.12 6.06
N GLN A 334 -25.83 -36.37 7.16
CA GLN A 334 -27.11 -37.06 7.29
C GLN A 334 -28.08 -36.24 8.14
N SER A 335 -29.39 -36.50 8.02
CA SER A 335 -30.40 -35.75 8.79
C SER A 335 -30.35 -35.99 10.31
N THR A 336 -29.62 -37.00 10.75
CA THR A 336 -29.40 -37.35 12.16
C THR A 336 -28.19 -36.64 12.77
N ASP A 337 -27.38 -35.99 11.95
CA ASP A 337 -26.21 -35.23 12.40
C ASP A 337 -26.63 -33.91 13.04
N GLU A 338 -25.86 -33.48 14.05
CA GLU A 338 -26.05 -32.17 14.63
C GLU A 338 -25.44 -31.10 13.74
N SER A 339 -26.24 -30.05 13.53
CA SER A 339 -25.81 -28.86 12.86
C SER A 339 -26.44 -27.65 13.53
N PHE A 340 -25.69 -26.55 13.56
CA PHE A 340 -26.24 -25.27 13.97
C PHE A 340 -25.67 -24.16 13.10
N VAL A 341 -26.44 -23.09 12.98
CA VAL A 341 -26.02 -21.83 12.37
C VAL A 341 -25.64 -20.86 13.47
N VAL A 342 -24.56 -20.13 13.24
CA VAL A 342 -24.09 -19.00 14.02
C VAL A 342 -24.20 -17.75 13.15
N ASN A 343 -25.13 -16.87 13.51
CA ASN A 343 -25.44 -15.64 12.76
C ASN A 343 -25.15 -14.39 13.60
N PRO A 344 -23.97 -13.76 13.50
CA PRO A 344 -23.70 -12.47 14.13
C PRO A 344 -24.55 -11.34 13.53
N SER A 345 -25.09 -10.46 14.37
CA SER A 345 -25.88 -9.29 13.94
C SER A 345 -25.05 -8.20 13.28
N GLN A 346 -23.79 -8.46 12.93
CA GLN A 346 -22.91 -7.64 12.12
C GLN A 346 -22.14 -8.57 11.19
N LEU A 347 -21.94 -8.14 9.95
CA LEU A 347 -21.06 -8.84 9.01
C LEU A 347 -19.64 -8.92 9.58
N VAL A 348 -19.00 -10.06 9.38
CA VAL A 348 -17.66 -10.35 9.88
C VAL A 348 -16.75 -10.77 8.74
N ASP A 349 -15.45 -10.58 8.90
CA ASP A 349 -14.45 -10.94 7.88
C ASP A 349 -13.81 -12.29 8.18
N LYS A 350 -13.87 -12.71 9.46
CA LYS A 350 -13.36 -14.01 9.91
C LYS A 350 -14.15 -14.56 11.08
N VAL A 351 -14.32 -15.88 11.09
CA VAL A 351 -14.82 -16.68 12.20
C VAL A 351 -13.75 -17.69 12.60
N LYS A 352 -13.37 -17.71 13.87
CA LYS A 352 -12.44 -18.70 14.43
C LYS A 352 -13.16 -19.59 15.42
N VAL A 353 -13.14 -20.88 15.18
CA VAL A 353 -13.82 -21.88 16.00
C VAL A 353 -12.79 -22.61 16.86
N PHE A 354 -13.02 -22.65 18.17
CA PHE A 354 -12.16 -23.34 19.12
C PHE A 354 -12.77 -24.69 19.48
N ILE A 355 -11.96 -25.74 19.51
CA ILE A 355 -12.34 -27.11 19.87
C ILE A 355 -11.49 -27.54 21.06
N ASP A 356 -12.11 -27.96 22.16
CA ASP A 356 -11.41 -28.51 23.32
C ASP A 356 -11.26 -30.04 23.27
N ASN A 357 -10.43 -30.58 24.16
CA ASN A 357 -10.14 -32.01 24.21
C ASN A 357 -10.97 -32.80 25.24
N SER A 358 -11.97 -32.18 25.88
CA SER A 358 -12.72 -32.81 26.96
C SER A 358 -13.56 -34.02 26.50
N VAL A 359 -13.82 -34.13 25.19
CA VAL A 359 -14.50 -35.25 24.53
C VAL A 359 -13.62 -35.98 23.51
N GLY A 360 -12.30 -35.74 23.51
CA GLY A 360 -11.36 -36.40 22.58
C GLY A 360 -10.65 -35.46 21.61
N GLY A 361 -11.11 -34.21 21.48
CA GLY A 361 -10.58 -33.24 20.52
C GLY A 361 -11.23 -33.42 19.15
N TYR A 362 -10.56 -32.93 18.10
CA TYR A 362 -10.94 -33.20 16.71
C TYR A 362 -9.78 -33.83 15.94
N ASN A 363 -10.05 -34.97 15.32
CA ASN A 363 -9.12 -35.69 14.46
C ASN A 363 -9.72 -35.90 13.06
N PRO A 364 -9.29 -35.11 12.05
CA PRO A 364 -9.87 -35.16 10.70
C PRO A 364 -9.62 -36.49 9.96
N GLY A 365 -8.77 -37.38 10.49
CA GLY A 365 -8.55 -38.73 9.96
C GLY A 365 -9.63 -39.74 10.35
N THR A 366 -10.37 -39.48 11.43
CA THR A 366 -11.43 -40.37 11.96
C THR A 366 -12.78 -39.68 12.11
N GLU A 367 -12.79 -38.35 12.02
CA GLU A 367 -13.95 -37.50 12.25
C GLU A 367 -14.15 -36.54 11.07
N ASP A 368 -15.39 -36.08 10.91
CA ASP A 368 -15.83 -35.25 9.79
C ASP A 368 -16.57 -34.02 10.32
N LEU A 369 -15.83 -32.94 10.59
CA LEU A 369 -16.39 -31.61 10.86
C LEU A 369 -16.43 -30.82 9.56
N GLU A 370 -17.61 -30.34 9.17
CA GLU A 370 -17.80 -29.52 7.99
C GLU A 370 -18.39 -28.16 8.35
N TYR A 371 -18.07 -27.15 7.54
CA TYR A 371 -18.67 -25.83 7.63
C TYR A 371 -19.17 -25.33 6.27
N ARG A 372 -20.14 -24.41 6.33
CA ARG A 372 -20.66 -23.67 5.18
C ARG A 372 -20.81 -22.20 5.55
N ILE A 373 -20.55 -21.33 4.57
CA ILE A 373 -20.57 -19.87 4.73
C ILE A 373 -21.77 -19.31 3.96
N TYR A 374 -22.51 -18.42 4.60
CA TYR A 374 -23.50 -17.54 3.98
C TYR A 374 -22.84 -16.16 3.86
N TYR A 375 -22.72 -15.64 2.65
CA TYR A 375 -22.05 -14.38 2.36
C TYR A 375 -23.03 -13.22 2.26
N SER A 376 -22.55 -12.00 2.50
CA SER A 376 -23.36 -10.78 2.47
C SER A 376 -23.97 -10.43 1.11
N ASP A 377 -23.50 -11.06 0.03
CA ASP A 377 -24.07 -10.94 -1.33
C ASP A 377 -25.10 -12.03 -1.67
N GLY A 378 -25.37 -12.94 -0.73
CA GLY A 378 -26.37 -14.01 -0.85
C GLY A 378 -25.81 -15.29 -1.46
N THR A 379 -24.54 -15.29 -1.85
CA THR A 379 -23.86 -16.53 -2.23
C THR A 379 -23.68 -17.41 -1.00
N VAL A 380 -23.72 -18.73 -1.22
CA VAL A 380 -23.54 -19.72 -0.17
C VAL A 380 -22.48 -20.72 -0.61
N SER A 381 -21.50 -20.97 0.26
CA SER A 381 -20.41 -21.88 -0.06
C SER A 381 -20.88 -23.34 -0.13
N ALA A 382 -20.12 -24.19 -0.82
CA ALA A 382 -20.22 -25.63 -0.60
C ALA A 382 -19.81 -25.98 0.85
N ASN A 383 -20.17 -27.17 1.31
CA ASN A 383 -19.62 -27.67 2.58
C ASN A 383 -18.13 -27.93 2.41
N THR A 384 -17.36 -27.48 3.40
CA THR A 384 -15.91 -27.66 3.45
C THR A 384 -15.56 -28.44 4.70
N LYS A 385 -14.92 -29.60 4.53
CA LYS A 385 -14.38 -30.39 5.64
C LYS A 385 -13.15 -29.71 6.23
N VAL A 386 -13.10 -29.57 7.54
CA VAL A 386 -11.93 -29.09 8.28
C VAL A 386 -10.84 -30.17 8.24
N GLN A 387 -9.71 -29.87 7.61
CA GLN A 387 -8.59 -30.76 7.44
C GLN A 387 -7.48 -30.49 8.44
N ALA A 388 -6.48 -31.39 8.51
CA ALA A 388 -5.36 -31.23 9.42
C ALA A 388 -4.55 -29.95 9.18
N ALA A 389 -4.50 -29.46 7.93
CA ALA A 389 -3.82 -28.23 7.55
C ALA A 389 -4.52 -26.96 8.05
N ASP A 390 -5.82 -27.03 8.37
CA ASP A 390 -6.60 -25.90 8.85
C ASP A 390 -6.47 -25.71 10.37
N LEU A 391 -5.88 -26.69 11.08
CA LEU A 391 -5.84 -26.74 12.53
C LEU A 391 -4.61 -26.05 13.11
N THR A 392 -4.85 -25.17 14.09
CA THR A 392 -3.83 -24.48 14.89
C THR A 392 -3.95 -24.87 16.37
N ASP A 393 -2.82 -25.09 17.03
CA ASP A 393 -2.78 -25.39 18.47
C ASP A 393 -3.26 -24.21 19.33
N VAL A 394 -4.10 -24.49 20.32
CA VAL A 394 -4.61 -23.49 21.26
C VAL A 394 -3.83 -23.55 22.56
N THR A 395 -3.13 -22.46 22.92
CA THR A 395 -2.18 -22.44 24.05
C THR A 395 -2.73 -21.77 25.32
N SER A 396 -3.87 -21.07 25.23
CA SER A 396 -4.49 -20.30 26.31
C SER A 396 -6.03 -20.36 26.23
N GLY A 397 -6.71 -19.77 27.22
CA GLY A 397 -8.18 -19.71 27.25
C GLY A 397 -8.86 -21.04 27.60
N VAL A 398 -10.18 -21.08 27.41
CA VAL A 398 -11.03 -22.24 27.80
C VAL A 398 -10.81 -23.48 26.94
N ALA A 399 -10.28 -23.33 25.72
CA ALA A 399 -9.91 -24.44 24.83
C ALA A 399 -8.42 -24.81 24.89
N ARG A 400 -7.68 -24.37 25.93
CA ARG A 400 -6.25 -24.63 26.06
C ARG A 400 -5.91 -26.11 25.94
N GLY A 401 -4.94 -26.42 25.08
CA GLY A 401 -4.51 -27.78 24.74
C GLY A 401 -5.29 -28.40 23.58
N GLY A 402 -6.40 -27.80 23.17
CA GLY A 402 -7.20 -28.21 22.01
C GLY A 402 -6.71 -27.61 20.69
N LYS A 403 -7.62 -27.50 19.73
CA LYS A 403 -7.37 -27.01 18.38
C LYS A 403 -8.28 -25.84 18.04
N SER A 404 -7.90 -25.05 17.05
CA SER A 404 -8.77 -24.05 16.43
C SER A 404 -8.60 -24.08 14.92
N PHE A 405 -9.60 -23.63 14.18
CA PHE A 405 -9.51 -23.40 12.74
C PHE A 405 -10.17 -22.07 12.39
N GLU A 406 -9.78 -21.51 11.25
CA GLU A 406 -10.25 -20.21 10.78
C GLU A 406 -11.10 -20.37 9.52
N ILE A 407 -12.21 -19.65 9.49
CA ILE A 407 -13.10 -19.50 8.35
C ILE A 407 -13.01 -18.01 7.98
N SER A 408 -12.37 -17.71 6.87
CA SER A 408 -12.11 -16.32 6.45
C SER A 408 -12.80 -16.01 5.14
N ASP A 409 -13.11 -14.74 4.94
CA ASP A 409 -13.49 -14.25 3.63
C ASP A 409 -12.31 -14.23 2.64
N VAL A 410 -12.63 -14.06 1.36
CA VAL A 410 -11.61 -13.73 0.36
C VAL A 410 -11.37 -12.23 0.48
N LEU A 411 -10.10 -11.81 0.57
CA LEU A 411 -9.76 -10.38 0.63
C LEU A 411 -10.34 -9.64 -0.60
N GLY A 412 -11.21 -8.66 -0.35
CA GLY A 412 -11.96 -7.94 -1.39
C GLY A 412 -13.20 -8.66 -1.94
N GLY A 413 -13.55 -9.82 -1.38
CA GLY A 413 -14.79 -10.55 -1.61
C GLY A 413 -15.91 -10.14 -0.64
N PRO A 414 -17.09 -10.79 -0.74
CA PRO A 414 -18.19 -10.52 0.18
C PRO A 414 -17.85 -11.01 1.60
N GLN A 415 -18.29 -10.24 2.60
CA GLN A 415 -18.09 -10.57 4.02
C GLN A 415 -18.95 -11.77 4.45
N ILE A 416 -18.58 -12.40 5.56
CA ILE A 416 -19.33 -13.50 6.18
C ILE A 416 -20.54 -12.92 6.89
N ASP A 417 -21.72 -13.44 6.56
CA ASP A 417 -22.99 -13.12 7.19
C ASP A 417 -23.26 -14.12 8.31
N ALA A 418 -23.27 -15.42 7.97
CA ALA A 418 -23.41 -16.51 8.93
C ALA A 418 -22.53 -17.71 8.56
N VAL A 419 -22.29 -18.57 9.54
CA VAL A 419 -21.63 -19.86 9.36
C VAL A 419 -22.53 -20.97 9.86
N GLN A 420 -22.67 -22.03 9.08
CA GLN A 420 -23.24 -23.30 9.54
C GLN A 420 -22.11 -24.27 9.84
N LEU A 421 -22.17 -24.89 11.02
CA LEU A 421 -21.30 -25.99 11.42
C LEU A 421 -22.10 -27.28 11.45
N THR A 422 -21.52 -28.36 10.95
CA THR A 422 -22.13 -29.69 10.92
C THR A 422 -21.09 -30.74 11.30
N MET A 423 -21.40 -31.58 12.28
CA MET A 423 -20.58 -32.75 12.58
C MET A 423 -21.19 -33.95 11.88
N ALA A 424 -20.58 -34.42 10.80
CA ALA A 424 -21.04 -35.63 10.13
C ALA A 424 -20.66 -36.87 10.97
N ASN A 425 -19.39 -36.99 11.36
CA ASN A 425 -18.87 -38.17 12.05
C ASN A 425 -18.00 -37.79 13.25
N GLY A 426 -18.33 -38.28 14.45
CA GLY A 426 -17.56 -38.04 15.67
C GLY A 426 -18.27 -37.11 16.65
N THR A 427 -17.58 -36.71 17.71
CA THR A 427 -18.13 -35.84 18.75
C THR A 427 -17.08 -34.81 19.15
N ILE A 428 -17.40 -33.54 18.96
CA ILE A 428 -16.51 -32.44 19.37
C ILE A 428 -17.18 -31.53 20.38
N LYS A 429 -16.36 -30.72 21.06
CA LYS A 429 -16.85 -29.65 21.92
C LYS A 429 -16.30 -28.31 21.50
N ILE A 430 -17.21 -27.38 21.25
CA ILE A 430 -16.89 -26.00 20.85
C ILE A 430 -17.20 -25.07 22.02
N PRO A 431 -16.23 -24.73 22.89
CA PRO A 431 -16.50 -23.83 24.00
C PRO A 431 -16.63 -22.36 23.58
N VAL A 432 -15.98 -21.96 22.48
CA VAL A 432 -15.91 -20.55 22.04
C VAL A 432 -15.88 -20.46 20.52
N ILE A 433 -16.61 -19.49 19.98
CA ILE A 433 -16.46 -18.99 18.61
C ILE A 433 -16.05 -17.51 18.69
N GLN A 434 -14.98 -17.15 18.01
CA GLN A 434 -14.49 -15.77 17.89
C GLN A 434 -14.83 -15.22 16.51
N PHE A 435 -15.17 -13.95 16.48
CA PHE A 435 -15.48 -13.18 15.28
C PHE A 435 -14.46 -12.06 15.14
N SER A 436 -14.07 -11.78 13.90
CA SER A 436 -13.21 -10.66 13.55
C SER A 436 -13.93 -9.75 12.56
N ILE A 437 -14.01 -8.46 12.89
CA ILE A 437 -14.52 -7.41 12.01
C ILE A 437 -13.34 -6.52 11.63
N ARG A 438 -13.11 -6.34 10.33
CA ARG A 438 -12.27 -5.29 9.77
C ARG A 438 -13.08 -4.00 9.87
N GLN A 439 -12.79 -3.18 10.87
CA GLN A 439 -13.42 -1.88 10.97
C GLN A 439 -12.88 -0.96 9.86
N ALA A 440 -13.78 -0.13 9.32
CA ALA A 440 -13.40 0.89 8.35
C ALA A 440 -12.28 1.76 8.92
N PHE A 441 -11.28 1.96 8.08
CA PHE A 441 -10.11 2.79 8.23
C PHE A 441 -10.42 4.14 8.95
N LEU A 442 -10.03 4.23 10.23
CA LEU A 442 -10.01 5.46 11.04
C LEU A 442 -8.57 5.78 11.44
N PRO A 443 -7.70 6.08 10.46
CA PRO A 443 -6.32 6.40 10.76
C PRO A 443 -6.24 7.64 11.62
N GLN A 444 -5.16 7.74 12.36
CA GLN A 444 -4.73 9.03 12.85
C GLN A 444 -4.05 9.82 11.71
N GLN A 445 -3.98 11.15 11.84
CA GLN A 445 -3.29 11.98 10.86
C GLN A 445 -1.82 11.56 10.74
N LEU A 446 -1.35 11.34 9.50
CA LEU A 446 0.05 11.10 9.17
C LEU A 446 0.66 12.36 8.57
N ALA A 447 1.79 12.80 9.12
CA ALA A 447 2.62 13.82 8.49
C ALA A 447 4.01 13.25 8.21
N MET A 448 4.46 13.35 6.97
CA MET A 448 5.76 12.87 6.49
C MET A 448 6.65 14.05 6.13
N ASN A 449 7.94 13.92 6.41
CA ASN A 449 8.98 14.82 5.98
C ASN A 449 9.89 14.09 4.99
N LEU A 450 10.02 14.63 3.78
CA LEU A 450 10.77 14.04 2.68
C LEU A 450 11.79 15.03 2.14
N THR A 451 12.77 14.52 1.38
CA THR A 451 13.69 15.32 0.58
C THR A 451 13.71 14.76 -0.82
N ALA A 452 13.52 15.63 -1.81
CA ALA A 452 13.82 15.33 -3.20
C ALA A 452 15.27 15.77 -3.50
N THR A 453 16.04 14.92 -4.17
CA THR A 453 17.39 15.21 -4.64
C THR A 453 17.44 15.04 -6.15
N LEU A 454 17.65 16.14 -6.88
CA LEU A 454 17.89 16.15 -8.31
C LEU A 454 19.40 16.09 -8.56
N THR A 455 19.80 15.29 -9.55
CA THR A 455 21.17 15.22 -10.06
C THR A 455 21.16 15.42 -11.56
N ASP A 456 22.06 16.25 -12.07
CA ASP A 456 22.22 16.56 -13.50
C ASP A 456 23.47 15.89 -14.10
N GLY A 457 23.84 16.28 -15.32
CA GLY A 457 24.69 15.53 -16.24
C GLY A 457 26.14 15.38 -15.79
N ASP A 458 26.67 16.33 -15.05
CA ASP A 458 28.03 16.34 -14.50
C ASP A 458 28.09 16.00 -13.00
N ASN A 459 26.94 15.65 -12.43
CA ASN A 459 26.68 15.13 -11.08
C ASN A 459 26.56 16.19 -9.99
N ASP A 460 26.28 17.43 -10.35
CA ASP A 460 25.79 18.39 -9.40
C ASP A 460 24.45 17.95 -8.80
N THR A 461 24.19 18.38 -7.56
CA THR A 461 22.96 17.98 -6.87
C THR A 461 22.27 19.14 -6.20
N LYS A 462 20.94 19.12 -6.26
CA LYS A 462 20.06 20.03 -5.54
C LYS A 462 19.07 19.26 -4.70
N GLN A 463 18.90 19.70 -3.46
CA GLN A 463 17.93 19.14 -2.54
C GLN A 463 16.82 20.13 -2.24
N ASP A 464 15.60 19.61 -2.15
CA ASP A 464 14.45 20.35 -1.66
C ASP A 464 13.67 19.51 -0.64
N PRO A 465 13.58 19.95 0.63
CA PRO A 465 12.75 19.30 1.63
C PRO A 465 11.28 19.68 1.44
N PHE A 466 10.39 18.70 1.57
CA PHE A 466 8.94 18.91 1.46
C PHE A 466 8.19 17.99 2.42
N SER A 467 6.92 18.28 2.65
CA SER A 467 6.06 17.57 3.57
C SER A 467 4.75 17.11 2.94
N ILE A 468 4.23 15.99 3.45
CA ILE A 468 2.94 15.44 3.04
C ILE A 468 2.13 15.14 4.30
N THR A 469 0.90 15.66 4.35
CA THR A 469 -0.07 15.40 5.40
C THR A 469 -1.27 14.64 4.84
N LEU A 470 -1.59 13.50 5.45
CA LEU A 470 -2.78 12.68 5.18
C LEU A 470 -3.65 12.60 6.44
N ALA A 471 -4.96 12.82 6.29
CA ALA A 471 -5.95 12.69 7.37
C ALA A 471 -7.11 11.76 6.98
#